data_AF-A0A1Q7SJJ9-F1
#
_entry.id   AF-A0A1Q7SJJ9-F1
#
_cell.length_a   1.000
_cell.length_b   1.000
_cell.length_c   1.000
_cell.angle_alpha   90.00
_cell.angle_beta   90.00
_cell.angle_gamma   90.00
#
_symmetry.space_group_name_H-M   'P 1'
#
loop_
_entity.id
_entity.type
_entity.pdbx_description
1 polymer ?
#
loop_
_entity_poly.entity_id
_entity_poly.type
_entity_poly.pdbx_seq_one_letter_code
_entity_poly.pdbx_strand_id
1 'polypeptide(L)' 'MVVGVFMGERGTGGYEIEITRVERADSQLRVYQRSRDPEPGAMVTQMLTQPYHVIKLPRHDGPLVFLREDPSR' A
#
# COMPACT_ATOMS: atom_id res chain seq x y z
N MET A 1 -7.03 12.80 -9.39
CA MET A 1 -7.64 11.62 -8.74
C MET A 1 -6.88 11.31 -7.47
N VAL A 2 -7.45 10.49 -6.58
CA VAL A 2 -6.80 10.04 -5.35
C VAL A 2 -6.77 8.52 -5.36
N VAL A 3 -5.62 7.93 -5.03
CA VAL A 3 -5.45 6.48 -4.94
C VAL A 3 -5.07 6.14 -3.51
N GLY A 4 -5.77 5.18 -2.92
CA GLY A 4 -5.53 4.71 -1.56
C GLY A 4 -5.42 3.20 -1.49
N VAL A 5 -4.52 2.72 -0.66
CA VAL A 5 -4.41 1.32 -0.26
C VAL A 5 -4.68 1.22 1.24
N PHE A 6 -5.45 0.21 1.64
CA PHE A 6 -5.95 0.04 3.01
C PHE A 6 -5.75 -1.42 3.42
N MET A 7 -5.17 -1.66 4.60
CA MET A 7 -4.96 -3.02 5.14
C MET A 7 -6.14 -3.54 5.97
N GLY A 8 -7.20 -2.74 6.13
CA GLY A 8 -8.28 -3.00 7.08
C GLY A 8 -7.83 -2.82 8.53
N GLU A 9 -8.66 -3.30 9.45
CA GLU A 9 -8.36 -3.28 10.88
C GLU A 9 -7.26 -4.30 11.23
N ARG A 10 -6.36 -3.90 12.12
CA ARG A 10 -5.29 -4.73 12.69
C ARG A 10 -5.34 -4.67 14.20
N GLY A 11 -5.14 -5.83 14.84
CA GLY A 11 -5.20 -5.96 16.31
C GLY A 11 -4.06 -5.27 17.07
N THR A 12 -2.99 -4.88 16.37
CA THR A 12 -1.83 -4.21 16.95
C THR A 12 -1.29 -3.15 15.98
N GLY A 13 -0.35 -2.33 16.46
CA GLY A 13 0.55 -1.56 15.61
C GLY A 13 1.61 -2.44 14.93
N GLY A 14 2.50 -1.80 14.18
CA GLY A 14 3.64 -2.45 13.50
C GLY A 14 3.33 -3.01 12.11
N TYR A 15 2.07 -2.93 11.65
CA TYR A 15 1.70 -3.20 10.26
C TYR A 15 1.81 -1.93 9.43
N GLU A 16 2.39 -2.04 8.24
CA GLU A 16 2.55 -0.94 7.30
C GLU A 16 2.08 -1.34 5.91
N ILE A 17 1.51 -0.38 5.18
CA ILE A 17 1.25 -0.50 3.74
C ILE A 17 1.66 0.78 3.06
N GLU A 18 2.31 0.65 1.91
CA GLU A 18 2.86 1.77 1.18
C GLU A 18 2.62 1.63 -0.32
N ILE A 19 2.18 2.70 -0.98
CA ILE A 19 2.31 2.81 -2.44
C ILE A 19 3.74 3.28 -2.72
N THR A 20 4.56 2.39 -3.28
CA THR A 20 6.00 2.62 -3.48
C THR A 20 6.28 3.26 -4.84
N ARG A 21 5.47 2.94 -5.86
CA ARG A 21 5.71 3.39 -7.23
C ARG A 21 4.43 3.43 -8.04
N VAL A 22 4.36 4.39 -8.97
CA VAL A 22 3.30 4.46 -9.97
C VAL A 22 3.94 4.57 -11.36
N GLU A 23 3.61 3.66 -12.26
CA GLU A 23 4.09 3.65 -13.64
C GLU A 23 2.93 3.76 -14.63
N ARG A 24 3.16 4.52 -15.70
CA ARG A 24 2.32 4.44 -16.90
C ARG A 24 2.84 3.30 -17.76
N ALA A 25 1.99 2.34 -18.07
CA ALA A 25 2.28 1.26 -18.99
C ALA A 25 1.15 1.22 -20.02
N ASP A 26 1.46 1.55 -21.28
CA ASP A 26 0.48 1.62 -22.37
C ASP A 26 -0.72 2.54 -22.02
N SER A 27 -1.93 1.97 -21.98
CA SER A 27 -3.18 2.66 -21.66
C SER A 27 -3.59 2.57 -20.19
N GLN A 28 -2.76 1.98 -19.32
CA GLN A 28 -3.07 1.74 -17.91
C GLN A 28 -2.04 2.36 -16.95
N LEU A 29 -2.47 2.58 -15.71
CA LEU A 29 -1.60 2.92 -14.59
C LEU A 29 -1.36 1.69 -13.71
N ARG A 30 -0.09 1.36 -13.49
CA ARG A 30 0.34 0.34 -12.55
C ARG A 30 0.73 0.99 -11.24
N VAL A 31 0.03 0.64 -10.16
CA VAL A 31 0.27 1.13 -8.81
C VAL A 31 0.91 0.00 -8.02
N TYR A 32 2.16 0.17 -7.66
CA TYR A 32 2.94 -0.80 -6.90
C TYR A 32 2.79 -0.48 -5.42
N GLN A 33 2.48 -1.52 -4.64
CA GLN A 33 2.32 -1.42 -3.22
C GLN A 33 3.11 -2.51 -2.50
N ARG A 34 3.54 -2.20 -1.29
CA ARG A 34 4.23 -3.11 -0.40
C ARG A 34 3.57 -3.06 0.96
N SER A 35 3.30 -4.23 1.52
CA SER A 35 2.90 -4.40 2.91
C SER A 35 4.07 -4.94 3.73
N ARG A 36 4.19 -4.48 4.97
CA ARG A 36 5.15 -5.00 5.95
C ARG A 36 4.41 -5.42 7.21
N ASP A 37 4.66 -6.65 7.63
CA ASP A 37 4.20 -7.17 8.91
C ASP A 37 5.25 -6.84 9.99
N PRO A 38 4.83 -6.70 11.26
CA PRO A 38 5.78 -6.54 12.35
C PRO A 38 6.72 -7.75 12.42
N GLU A 39 7.98 -7.51 12.76
CA GLU A 39 8.95 -8.58 12.90
C GLU A 39 8.55 -9.55 14.02
N PRO A 40 8.84 -10.86 13.91
CA PRO A 40 8.60 -11.81 14.98
C PRO A 40 9.25 -11.36 16.30
N GLY A 41 8.44 -11.16 17.34
CA GLY A 41 8.92 -10.70 18.65
C GLY A 41 9.11 -9.19 18.78
N ALA A 42 8.76 -8.40 17.77
CA ALA A 42 8.78 -6.95 17.87
C ALA A 42 7.84 -6.46 18.98
N MET A 43 8.31 -5.50 19.79
CA MET A 43 7.44 -4.77 20.70
C MET A 43 6.57 -3.80 19.90
N VAL A 44 5.27 -4.07 19.82
CA VAL A 44 4.29 -3.26 19.09
C VAL A 44 3.17 -2.79 20.00
N THR A 45 2.57 -1.65 19.65
CA THR A 45 1.41 -1.10 20.35
C THR A 45 0.24 -2.09 20.34
N GLN A 46 -0.36 -2.36 21.50
CA GLN A 46 -1.51 -3.24 21.66
C GLN A 46 -2.83 -2.44 21.54
N MET A 47 -3.13 -1.98 20.33
CA MET A 47 -4.36 -1.24 20.02
C MET A 47 -4.84 -1.57 18.61
N LEU A 48 -6.15 -1.45 18.38
CA LEU A 48 -6.73 -1.50 17.04
C LEU A 48 -6.15 -0.37 16.18
N THR A 49 -5.60 -0.74 15.02
CA THR A 49 -5.06 0.20 14.03
C THR A 49 -5.66 -0.06 12.65
N GLN A 50 -5.55 0.92 11.75
CA GLN A 50 -6.01 0.81 10.37
C GLN A 50 -4.94 1.38 9.43
N PRO A 51 -3.89 0.62 9.08
CA PRO A 51 -2.84 1.12 8.20
C PRO A 51 -3.37 1.43 6.80
N TYR A 52 -3.01 2.62 6.29
CA TYR A 52 -3.36 3.07 4.95
C TYR A 52 -2.27 3.97 4.38
N HIS A 53 -2.23 4.05 3.04
CA HIS A 53 -1.44 5.07 2.34
C HIS A 53 -2.26 5.62 1.18
N VAL A 54 -2.35 6.94 1.12
CA VAL A 54 -3.11 7.69 0.11
C VAL A 54 -2.18 8.65 -0.62
N ILE A 55 -2.26 8.66 -1.95
CA ILE A 55 -1.50 9.59 -2.81
C ILE A 55 -2.43 10.35 -3.76
N LYS A 56 -2.00 11.55 -4.15
CA LYS A 56 -2.66 12.36 -5.19
C LYS A 56 -1.95 12.14 -6.52
N LEU A 57 -2.74 11.86 -7.56
CA LEU A 57 -2.25 11.68 -8.93
C LEU A 57 -2.99 12.60 -9.91
N PRO A 58 -2.36 12.99 -11.03
CA PRO A 58 -3.05 13.55 -12.19
C PRO A 58 -4.22 12.64 -12.58
N ARG A 59 -5.30 13.23 -13.13
CA ARG A 59 -6.43 12.44 -13.61
C ARG A 59 -5.98 11.49 -14.71
N HIS A 60 -6.43 10.25 -14.63
CA HIS A 60 -6.25 9.22 -15.63
C HIS A 60 -7.55 8.44 -15.73
N ASP A 61 -8.11 8.36 -16.93
CA ASP A 61 -9.41 7.71 -17.17
C ASP A 61 -9.26 6.25 -17.65
N GLY A 62 -8.02 5.77 -17.81
CA GLY A 62 -7.71 4.38 -18.16
C GLY A 62 -7.68 3.44 -16.95
N PRO A 63 -7.48 2.13 -17.18
CA PRO A 63 -7.46 1.13 -16.12
C PRO A 63 -6.36 1.38 -15.09
N LEU A 64 -6.66 1.12 -13.82
CA LEU A 64 -5.67 1.07 -12.74
C LEU A 64 -5.47 -0.38 -12.32
N VAL A 65 -4.23 -0.83 -12.27
CA VAL A 65 -3.84 -2.17 -11.80
C VAL A 65 -2.94 -2.04 -10.59
N PHE A 66 -3.32 -2.71 -9.50
CA PHE A 66 -2.52 -2.76 -8.29
C PHE A 66 -1.63 -4.00 -8.30
N LEU A 67 -0.34 -3.80 -8.08
CA LEU A 67 0.68 -4.85 -8.08
C LEU A 67 1.35 -4.87 -6.71
N ARG A 68 1.60 -6.07 -6.17
CA ARG A 68 2.44 -6.20 -4.98
C ARG A 68 3.90 -6.19 -5.42
N GLU A 69 4.73 -5.41 -4.75
CA GLU A 69 6.18 -5.58 -4.87
C GLU A 69 6.61 -6.75 -4.00
N ASP A 70 7.21 -7.75 -4.63
CA ASP A 70 7.92 -8.78 -3.89
C ASP A 70 9.18 -8.16 -3.27
N PRO A 71 9.45 -8.39 -1.97
CA PRO A 71 10.62 -7.86 -1.29
C PRO A 71 11.96 -8.45 -1.79
N SER A 72 11.96 -9.28 -2.82
CA SER A 72 13.10 -10.03 -3.35
C SER A 72 13.73 -9.44 -4.62
N ARG A 73 13.54 -8.15 -4.91
CA ARG A 73 14.24 -7.46 -6.02
C ARG A 73 14.95 -6.18 -5.57
#